data_AF-X1C7N0-F1
#
_entry.id   AF-X1C7N0-F1
#
_cell.length_a   1.000
_cell.length_b   1.000
_cell.length_c   1.000
_cell.angle_alpha   90.00
_cell.angle_beta   90.00
_cell.angle_gamma   90.00
#
_symmetry.space_group_name_H-M   'P 1'
#
loop_
_entity.id
_entity.type
_entity.pdbx_description
1 polymer ?
#
loop_
_entity_poly.entity_id
_entity_poly.type
_entity_poly.pdbx_seq_one_letter_code
_entity_poly.pdbx_strand_id
1 'polypeptide(L)'
;PELGPLAKWDFFGLDVVCDVMNYFVKEISPEFAPGKTLTNLLKEGNLGRKTGKGIYEWVEGKPNIKTNEKAGTFKPEHYYAIQLNEGCRLLDEKIVTGYKVIDDTMLAGMDMPGPFGAGKNNYEKWSKMLEELSETTQIHYFKPCEMMKSGDFLKLRK
;
A
#
# COMPACT_ATOMS: atom_id res chain seq x y z
N PRO A 1 10.80 -10.02 15.28
CA PRO A 1 9.66 -10.36 14.40
C PRO A 1 9.41 -9.21 13.44
N GLU A 2 9.42 -9.50 12.14
CA GLU A 2 9.04 -8.52 11.14
C GLU A 2 7.54 -8.23 11.31
N LEU A 3 7.18 -6.97 11.56
CA LEU A 3 5.79 -6.57 11.77
C LEU A 3 5.05 -6.52 10.43
N GLY A 4 3.85 -7.10 10.38
CA GLY A 4 2.95 -6.90 9.23
C GLY A 4 2.52 -5.44 9.08
N PRO A 5 1.93 -5.04 7.94
CA PRO A 5 1.64 -3.64 7.62
C PRO A 5 0.75 -2.94 8.67
N LEU A 6 -0.31 -3.61 9.13
CA LEU A 6 -1.19 -3.05 10.17
C LEU A 6 -0.49 -2.93 11.53
N ALA A 7 0.40 -3.87 11.85
CA ALA A 7 1.18 -3.80 13.08
C ALA A 7 2.28 -2.73 13.00
N LYS A 8 2.82 -2.46 11.81
CA LYS A 8 3.71 -1.32 11.55
C LYS A 8 2.96 0.01 11.74
N TRP A 9 1.71 0.12 11.30
CA TRP A 9 0.88 1.31 11.52
C TRP A 9 0.68 1.59 13.01
N ASP A 10 0.29 0.58 13.78
CA ASP A 10 0.20 0.68 15.24
C ASP A 10 1.55 1.04 15.89
N PHE A 11 2.66 0.55 15.35
CA PHE A 11 3.99 0.86 15.85
C PHE A 11 4.36 2.33 15.61
N PHE A 12 4.04 2.89 14.44
CA PHE A 12 4.28 4.30 14.11
C PHE A 12 3.36 5.23 14.90
N GLY A 13 2.11 4.84 15.08
CA GLY A 13 1.06 5.65 15.69
C GLY A 13 -0.07 5.93 14.70
N LEU A 14 -1.30 5.57 15.07
CA LEU A 14 -2.46 5.70 14.18
C LEU A 14 -2.84 7.16 13.90
N ASP A 15 -2.53 8.08 14.81
CA ASP A 15 -2.63 9.52 14.61
C ASP A 15 -1.69 10.01 13.51
N VAL A 16 -0.43 9.60 13.54
CA VAL A 16 0.56 9.96 12.49
C VAL A 16 0.14 9.38 11.14
N VAL A 17 -0.35 8.14 11.10
CA VAL A 17 -0.90 7.54 9.88
C VAL A 17 -2.08 8.35 9.35
N CYS A 18 -2.98 8.78 10.22
CA CYS A 18 -4.13 9.61 9.84
C CYS A 18 -3.69 10.97 9.26
N ASP A 19 -2.66 11.60 9.83
CA ASP A 19 -2.11 12.85 9.31
C ASP A 19 -1.55 12.68 7.89
N VAL A 20 -0.83 11.58 7.63
CA VAL A 20 -0.32 11.24 6.28
C VAL A 20 -1.48 10.99 5.31
N MET A 21 -2.52 10.27 5.73
CA MET A 21 -3.71 10.04 4.90
C MET A 21 -4.42 11.36 4.55
N ASN A 22 -4.57 12.26 5.51
CA ASN A 22 -5.16 13.59 5.28
C ASN A 22 -4.31 14.47 4.35
N TYR A 23 -2.99 14.28 4.33
CA TYR A 23 -2.12 14.88 3.33
C TYR A 23 -2.40 14.31 1.93
N PHE A 24 -2.48 12.98 1.79
CA PHE A 24 -2.82 12.35 0.50
C PHE A 24 -4.23 12.68 -0.01
N VAL A 25 -5.18 12.93 0.89
CA VAL A 25 -6.51 13.44 0.51
C VAL A 25 -6.41 14.79 -0.22
N LYS A 26 -5.51 15.66 0.22
CA LYS A 26 -5.32 17.00 -0.35
C LYS A 26 -4.53 16.95 -1.66
N GLU A 27 -3.47 16.15 -1.69
CA GLU A 27 -2.48 16.19 -2.76
C GLU A 27 -2.69 15.15 -3.86
N ILE A 28 -3.34 14.01 -3.56
CA ILE A 28 -3.41 12.86 -4.46
C ILE A 28 -4.85 12.54 -4.84
N SER A 29 -5.68 12.14 -3.88
CA SER A 29 -7.08 11.77 -4.14
C SER A 29 -7.89 11.74 -2.84
N PRO A 30 -9.16 12.20 -2.85
CA PRO A 30 -10.05 12.11 -1.69
C PRO A 30 -10.30 10.66 -1.23
N GLU A 31 -10.04 9.67 -2.08
CA GLU A 31 -10.21 8.24 -1.75
C GLU A 31 -9.16 7.72 -0.75
N PHE A 32 -8.12 8.50 -0.43
CA PHE A 32 -7.19 8.22 0.66
C PHE A 32 -7.72 8.59 2.05
N ALA A 33 -8.97 9.04 2.16
CA ALA A 33 -9.54 9.41 3.44
C ALA A 33 -9.54 8.25 4.45
N PRO A 34 -9.27 8.51 5.74
CA PRO A 34 -9.27 7.47 6.76
C PRO A 34 -10.63 6.80 6.88
N GLY A 35 -10.64 5.47 6.85
CA GLY A 35 -11.86 4.68 7.00
C GLY A 35 -12.48 4.78 8.40
N LYS A 36 -13.71 4.26 8.54
CA LYS A 36 -14.47 4.28 9.81
C LYS A 36 -13.71 3.64 10.96
N THR A 37 -13.07 2.48 10.72
CA THR A 37 -12.32 1.75 11.74
C THR A 37 -11.18 2.58 12.30
N LEU A 38 -10.35 3.17 11.43
CA LEU A 38 -9.23 4.01 11.87
C LEU A 38 -9.74 5.25 12.62
N THR A 39 -10.77 5.91 12.10
CA THR A 39 -11.37 7.10 12.72
C THR A 39 -11.91 6.81 14.13
N ASN A 40 -12.54 5.64 14.34
CA ASN A 40 -13.06 5.26 15.65
C ASN A 40 -11.92 4.97 16.64
N LEU A 41 -10.85 4.30 16.21
CA LEU A 41 -9.67 4.06 17.04
C LEU A 41 -9.05 5.37 17.54
N LEU A 42 -8.93 6.39 16.67
CA LEU A 42 -8.44 7.71 17.08
C LEU A 42 -9.35 8.37 18.12
N LYS A 43 -10.68 8.35 17.91
CA LYS A 43 -11.66 8.93 18.83
C LYS A 43 -11.62 8.27 20.21
N GLU A 44 -11.33 6.97 20.26
CA GLU A 44 -11.20 6.20 21.50
C GLU A 44 -9.83 6.37 22.17
N GLY A 45 -8.89 7.11 21.55
CA GLY A 45 -7.52 7.26 22.06
C GLY A 45 -6.65 6.01 21.87
N ASN A 46 -7.09 5.07 21.03
CA ASN A 46 -6.37 3.84 20.69
C ASN A 46 -5.39 4.12 19.55
N LEU A 47 -4.22 4.67 19.88
CA LEU A 47 -3.23 5.15 18.90
C LEU A 47 -2.16 4.12 18.51
N GLY A 48 -2.30 2.86 18.92
CA GLY A 48 -1.34 1.80 18.64
C GLY A 48 -0.44 1.48 19.84
N ARG A 49 0.81 1.11 19.56
CA ARG A 49 1.77 0.63 20.58
C ARG A 49 1.95 1.61 21.72
N LYS A 50 1.98 2.91 21.43
CA LYS A 50 2.25 3.97 22.42
C LYS A 50 1.13 4.12 23.46
N THR A 51 -0.08 3.68 23.15
CA THR A 51 -1.24 3.68 24.07
C THR A 51 -1.61 2.28 24.55
N GLY A 52 -0.80 1.26 24.22
CA GLY A 52 -1.07 -0.14 24.55
C GLY A 52 -2.15 -0.80 23.68
N LYS A 53 -2.81 -0.05 22.80
CA LYS A 53 -3.90 -0.52 21.94
C LYS A 53 -4.05 0.35 20.69
N GLY A 54 -4.22 -0.29 19.54
CA GLY A 54 -4.64 0.29 18.26
C GLY A 54 -5.48 -0.71 17.49
N ILE A 55 -5.03 -1.08 16.30
CA ILE A 55 -5.59 -2.21 15.54
C ILE A 55 -5.41 -3.51 16.32
N TYR A 56 -4.28 -3.66 17.01
CA TYR A 56 -3.99 -4.76 17.91
C TYR A 56 -3.91 -4.29 19.36
N GLU A 57 -4.12 -5.21 20.29
CA GLU A 57 -3.69 -5.03 21.68
C GLU A 57 -2.17 -5.22 21.76
N TRP A 58 -1.47 -4.37 22.50
CA TRP A 58 -0.02 -4.42 22.63
C TRP A 58 0.38 -4.81 24.06
N VAL A 59 1.05 -5.95 24.19
CA VAL A 59 1.51 -6.49 25.48
C VAL A 59 3.02 -6.63 25.43
N GLU A 60 3.73 -6.07 26.42
CA GLU A 60 5.20 -6.08 26.48
C GLU A 60 5.88 -5.60 25.19
N GLY A 61 5.27 -4.61 24.53
CA GLY A 61 5.77 -4.04 23.28
C GLY A 61 5.59 -4.91 22.03
N LYS A 62 4.79 -5.98 22.09
CA LYS A 62 4.45 -6.84 20.95
C LYS A 62 2.94 -6.81 20.68
N PRO A 63 2.51 -6.85 19.41
CA PRO A 63 1.09 -6.94 19.08
C PRO A 63 0.58 -8.35 19.35
N ASN A 64 -0.59 -8.46 19.97
CA ASN A 64 -1.30 -9.72 20.17
C ASN A 64 -2.10 -10.07 18.91
N ILE A 65 -1.48 -10.81 18.00
CA ILE A 65 -2.07 -11.20 16.71
C ILE A 65 -2.67 -12.61 16.83
N LYS A 66 -3.96 -12.75 16.52
CA LYS A 66 -4.62 -14.04 16.37
C LYS A 66 -4.23 -14.66 15.02
N THR A 67 -3.53 -15.79 15.03
CA THR A 67 -3.02 -16.45 13.80
C THR A 67 -3.83 -17.69 13.38
N ASN A 68 -4.87 -18.03 14.13
CA ASN A 68 -5.55 -19.32 13.97
C ASN A 68 -6.50 -19.36 12.76
N GLU A 69 -6.92 -18.20 12.25
CA GLU A 69 -7.88 -18.10 11.15
C GLU A 69 -7.46 -17.00 10.17
N LYS A 70 -7.61 -17.27 8.87
CA LYS A 70 -7.37 -16.29 7.82
C LYS A 70 -8.67 -15.53 7.56
N ALA A 71 -8.58 -14.20 7.47
CA ALA A 71 -9.73 -13.37 7.12
C ALA A 71 -10.24 -13.60 5.68
N GLY A 72 -9.41 -14.13 4.77
CA GLY A 72 -9.80 -14.43 3.38
C GLY A 72 -10.06 -13.20 2.50
N THR A 73 -9.91 -11.99 3.04
CA THR A 73 -10.24 -10.72 2.37
C THR A 73 -9.08 -10.08 1.63
N PHE A 74 -7.83 -10.42 2.00
CA PHE A 74 -6.62 -9.85 1.40
C PHE A 74 -5.94 -10.85 0.47
N LYS A 75 -5.70 -10.44 -0.78
CA LYS A 75 -4.89 -11.19 -1.75
C LYS A 75 -3.56 -10.45 -1.95
N PRO A 76 -2.40 -11.08 -1.67
CA PRO A 76 -1.10 -10.46 -1.91
C PRO A 76 -0.90 -9.97 -3.34
N GLU A 77 -1.55 -10.61 -4.32
CA GLU A 77 -1.46 -10.22 -5.73
C GLU A 77 -2.04 -8.80 -5.97
N HIS A 78 -3.15 -8.43 -5.31
CA HIS A 78 -3.68 -7.06 -5.39
C HIS A 78 -2.66 -6.03 -4.88
N TYR A 79 -1.96 -6.35 -3.79
CA TYR A 79 -0.97 -5.46 -3.21
C TYR A 79 0.22 -5.21 -4.15
N TYR A 80 0.74 -6.24 -4.81
CA TYR A 80 1.82 -6.09 -5.79
C TYR A 80 1.35 -5.36 -7.06
N ALA A 81 0.12 -5.62 -7.52
CA ALA A 81 -0.44 -4.92 -8.66
C ALA A 81 -0.61 -3.42 -8.41
N ILE A 82 -1.12 -3.04 -7.23
CA ILE A 82 -1.23 -1.63 -6.82
C ILE A 82 0.16 -0.98 -6.80
N GLN A 83 1.18 -1.62 -6.23
CA GLN A 83 2.53 -1.07 -6.22
C GLN A 83 3.14 -0.93 -7.61
N LEU A 84 2.90 -1.89 -8.52
CA LEU A 84 3.32 -1.75 -9.92
C LEU A 84 2.64 -0.55 -10.58
N ASN A 85 1.35 -0.33 -10.32
CA ASN A 85 0.61 0.80 -10.83
C ASN A 85 1.18 2.13 -10.34
N GLU A 86 1.48 2.25 -9.03
CA GLU A 86 2.13 3.45 -8.48
C GLU A 86 3.52 3.67 -9.06
N GLY A 87 4.30 2.59 -9.26
CA GLY A 87 5.59 2.67 -9.94
C GLY A 87 5.46 3.20 -11.38
N CYS A 88 4.43 2.79 -12.11
CA CYS A 88 4.14 3.29 -13.46
C CYS A 88 3.76 4.78 -13.44
N ARG A 89 2.97 5.25 -12.46
CA ARG A 89 2.66 6.68 -12.28
C ARG A 89 3.93 7.52 -12.06
N LEU A 90 4.87 7.04 -11.24
CA LEU A 90 6.15 7.75 -11.01
C LEU A 90 6.96 7.95 -12.30
N LEU A 91 6.88 6.99 -13.23
CA LEU A 91 7.52 7.09 -14.54
C LEU A 91 6.74 8.04 -15.47
N ASP A 92 5.41 7.96 -15.49
CA ASP A 92 4.54 8.85 -16.27
C ASP A 92 4.73 10.33 -15.87
N GLU A 93 4.80 10.58 -14.56
CA GLU A 93 5.03 11.91 -13.97
C GLU A 93 6.50 12.35 -14.06
N LYS A 94 7.38 11.51 -14.60
CA LYS A 94 8.82 11.77 -14.79
C LYS A 94 9.56 12.08 -13.48
N ILE A 95 9.09 11.52 -12.37
CA ILE A 95 9.77 11.61 -11.07
C ILE A 95 11.07 10.78 -11.10
N VAL A 96 11.05 9.68 -11.84
CA VAL A 96 12.22 8.82 -12.09
C VAL A 96 12.38 8.55 -13.59
N THR A 97 13.60 8.23 -14.01
CA THR A 97 13.92 7.98 -15.44
C THR A 97 13.81 6.52 -15.86
N GLY A 98 13.65 5.61 -14.91
CA GLY A 98 13.54 4.18 -15.19
C GLY A 98 13.11 3.38 -13.98
N TYR A 99 12.59 2.19 -14.22
CA TYR A 99 11.96 1.41 -13.15
C TYR A 99 12.97 0.70 -12.24
N LYS A 100 14.23 0.53 -12.66
CA LYS A 100 15.23 -0.15 -11.84
C LYS A 100 15.57 0.65 -10.59
N VAL A 101 15.63 1.98 -10.66
CA VAL A 101 15.86 2.80 -9.46
C VAL A 101 14.73 2.64 -8.44
N ILE A 102 13.49 2.44 -8.89
CA ILE A 102 12.35 2.14 -8.01
C ILE A 102 12.59 0.81 -7.29
N ASP A 103 12.92 -0.24 -8.04
CA ASP A 103 13.16 -1.57 -7.48
C ASP A 103 14.35 -1.60 -6.51
N ASP A 104 15.47 -0.96 -6.88
CA ASP A 104 16.66 -0.88 -6.04
C ASP A 104 16.38 -0.09 -4.74
N THR A 105 15.59 0.98 -4.83
CA THR A 105 15.21 1.80 -3.66
C THR A 105 14.30 1.04 -2.71
N MET A 106 13.34 0.26 -3.24
CA MET A 106 12.49 -0.62 -2.43
C MET A 106 13.30 -1.69 -1.71
N LEU A 107 14.28 -2.29 -2.38
CA LEU A 107 15.18 -3.25 -1.74
C LEU A 107 16.01 -2.59 -0.65
N ALA A 108 16.64 -1.44 -0.93
CA ALA A 108 17.51 -0.76 0.03
C ALA A 108 16.75 -0.20 1.25
N GLY A 109 15.53 0.30 1.04
CA GLY A 109 14.75 0.98 2.08
C GLY A 109 13.81 0.05 2.86
N MET A 110 13.22 -0.94 2.19
CA MET A 110 12.17 -1.79 2.76
C MET A 110 12.56 -3.27 2.87
N ASP A 111 13.73 -3.66 2.35
CA ASP A 111 14.16 -5.06 2.22
C ASP A 111 13.14 -5.94 1.49
N MET A 112 12.44 -5.34 0.51
CA MET A 112 11.42 -6.02 -0.29
C MET A 112 11.77 -5.99 -1.78
N PRO A 113 11.40 -7.04 -2.56
CA PRO A 113 11.48 -6.99 -4.00
C PRO A 113 10.69 -5.82 -4.56
N GLY A 114 11.30 -5.12 -5.51
CA GLY A 114 10.65 -4.02 -6.20
C GLY A 114 9.42 -4.43 -7.02
N PRO A 115 8.48 -3.50 -7.23
CA PRO A 115 7.23 -3.79 -7.92
C PRO A 115 7.41 -4.26 -9.36
N PHE A 116 8.45 -3.78 -10.07
CA PHE A 116 8.67 -4.17 -11.47
C PHE A 116 9.31 -5.54 -11.58
N GLY A 117 10.23 -5.88 -10.67
CA GLY A 117 10.76 -7.24 -10.54
C GLY A 117 9.67 -8.28 -10.32
N ALA A 118 8.69 -7.96 -9.47
CA ALA A 118 7.55 -8.84 -9.18
C ALA A 118 6.50 -8.88 -10.30
N GLY A 119 6.27 -7.75 -10.98
CA GLY A 119 5.06 -7.54 -11.76
C GLY A 119 5.21 -7.36 -13.27
N LYS A 120 6.41 -7.05 -13.77
CA LYS A 120 6.59 -6.67 -15.19
C LYS A 120 6.13 -7.73 -16.20
N ASN A 121 6.13 -9.01 -15.83
CA ASN A 121 5.70 -10.10 -16.71
C ASN A 121 4.18 -10.36 -16.60
N ASN A 122 3.52 -9.79 -15.60
CA ASN A 122 2.10 -10.00 -15.28
C ASN A 122 1.25 -8.74 -15.48
N TYR A 123 1.83 -7.64 -15.98
CA TYR A 123 1.19 -6.32 -16.02
C TYR A 123 -0.17 -6.32 -16.73
N GLU A 124 -0.36 -7.11 -17.81
CA GLU A 124 -1.64 -7.22 -18.52
C GLU A 124 -2.72 -7.86 -17.64
N LYS A 125 -2.38 -8.96 -16.97
CA LYS A 125 -3.28 -9.64 -16.03
C LYS A 125 -3.61 -8.71 -14.87
N TRP A 126 -2.59 -8.05 -14.31
CA TRP A 126 -2.74 -7.18 -13.16
C TRP A 126 -3.51 -5.90 -13.49
N SER A 127 -3.40 -5.38 -14.72
CA SER A 127 -4.21 -4.24 -15.17
C SER A 127 -5.69 -4.61 -15.14
N LYS A 128 -6.08 -5.76 -15.71
CA LYS A 128 -7.48 -6.23 -15.67
C LYS A 128 -7.97 -6.44 -14.24
N MET A 129 -7.13 -7.05 -13.40
CA MET A 129 -7.44 -7.28 -11.99
C MET A 129 -7.63 -5.96 -11.22
N LEU A 130 -6.90 -4.91 -11.55
CA LEU A 130 -7.06 -3.59 -10.92
C LEU A 130 -8.32 -2.87 -11.39
N GLU A 131 -8.74 -3.03 -12.64
CA GLU A 131 -10.06 -2.55 -13.10
C GLU A 131 -11.18 -3.24 -12.31
N GLU A 132 -11.15 -4.57 -12.19
CA GLU A 132 -12.11 -5.35 -11.40
C GLU A 132 -12.10 -4.96 -9.90
N LEU A 133 -10.91 -4.72 -9.34
CA LEU A 133 -10.75 -4.27 -7.96
C LEU A 133 -11.35 -2.86 -7.77
N SER A 134 -11.14 -1.96 -8.72
CA SER A 134 -11.71 -0.62 -8.70
C SER A 134 -13.23 -0.68 -8.74
N GLU A 135 -13.81 -1.53 -9.60
CA GLU A 135 -15.25 -1.74 -9.68
C GLU A 135 -15.83 -2.36 -8.39
N THR A 136 -15.16 -3.36 -7.82
CA THR A 136 -15.66 -4.05 -6.62
C THR A 136 -15.60 -3.15 -5.39
N THR A 137 -14.54 -2.36 -5.26
CA THR A 137 -14.33 -1.49 -4.08
C THR A 137 -14.93 -0.10 -4.24
N GLN A 138 -15.28 0.28 -5.47
CA GLN A 138 -15.66 1.65 -5.86
C GLN A 138 -14.55 2.68 -5.59
N ILE A 139 -13.29 2.22 -5.51
CA ILE A 139 -12.11 3.08 -5.39
C ILE A 139 -11.49 3.24 -6.77
N HIS A 140 -11.69 4.40 -7.38
CA HIS A 140 -11.23 4.71 -8.74
C HIS A 140 -9.71 4.84 -8.84
N TYR A 141 -9.03 5.23 -7.76
CA TYR A 141 -7.58 5.37 -7.74
C TYR A 141 -6.84 4.06 -8.03
N PHE A 142 -7.48 2.91 -7.77
CA PHE A 142 -6.91 1.60 -8.11
C PHE A 142 -6.84 1.32 -9.61
N LYS A 143 -7.55 2.07 -10.47
CA LYS A 143 -7.49 1.86 -11.91
C LYS A 143 -6.04 1.92 -12.42
N PRO A 144 -5.65 1.00 -13.31
CA PRO A 144 -4.33 1.02 -13.90
C PRO A 144 -4.14 2.30 -14.72
N CYS A 145 -2.98 2.95 -14.57
CA CYS A 145 -2.58 4.07 -15.41
C CYS A 145 -2.26 3.59 -16.83
N GLU A 146 -2.20 4.52 -17.79
CA GLU A 146 -1.95 4.18 -19.19
C GLU A 146 -0.59 3.51 -19.40
N MET A 147 0.46 3.94 -18.67
CA MET A 147 1.76 3.26 -18.75
C MET A 147 1.72 1.81 -18.27
N MET A 148 0.95 1.51 -17.22
CA MET A 148 0.77 0.13 -16.78
C MET A 148 0.00 -0.67 -17.83
N LYS A 149 -1.05 -0.10 -18.44
CA LYS A 149 -1.85 -0.77 -19.48
C LYS A 149 -1.05 -1.05 -20.75
N SER A 150 -0.25 -0.09 -21.21
CA SER A 150 0.51 -0.20 -22.47
C SER A 150 1.76 -1.06 -22.34
N GLY A 151 2.31 -1.20 -21.13
CA GLY A 151 3.60 -1.85 -20.91
C GLY A 151 4.79 -1.00 -21.37
N ASP A 152 4.59 0.30 -21.65
CA ASP A 152 5.68 1.16 -22.16
C ASP A 152 6.85 1.30 -21.18
N PHE A 153 6.60 1.10 -19.88
CA PHE A 153 7.65 1.04 -18.86
C PHE A 153 8.72 -0.03 -19.17
N LEU A 154 8.41 -1.09 -19.93
CA LEU A 154 9.38 -2.13 -20.32
C LEU A 154 10.57 -1.56 -21.10
N LYS A 155 10.39 -0.42 -21.78
CA LYS A 155 11.43 0.31 -22.50
C LYS A 155 12.31 1.15 -21.56
N LEU A 156 11.87 1.37 -20.31
CA LEU A 156 12.45 2.28 -19.32
C LEU A 156 13.17 1.53 -18.19
N ARG A 157 14.06 0.60 -18.53
CA ARG A 157 14.76 -0.21 -17.53
C ARG A 157 15.75 0.56 -16.64
N LYS A 158 16.28 1.71 -17.08
CA LYS A 158 17.50 2.29 -16.52
C LYS A 158 17.47 2.50 -15.01
#